data_AF-A0ABD6HQD5-F1
#
_entry.id   AF-A0ABD6HQD5-F1
#
_cell.length_a   1.000
_cell.length_b   1.000
_cell.length_c   1.000
_cell.angle_alpha   90.00
_cell.angle_beta   90.00
_cell.angle_gamma   90.00
#
_symmetry.space_group_name_H-M   'P 1'
#
loop_
_entity.id
_entity.type
_entity.pdbx_description
1 polymer ?
#
loop_
_entity_poly.entity_id
_entity_poly.type
_entity_poly.pdbx_seq_one_letter_code
_entity_poly.pdbx_strand_id
1 'polypeptide(L)'
;MIDDVTLSTYSYSFVFLYFFLSVLVFVGLYHLKQKTNNKKSYSLFVMATIVNLFASIIQGLVFNYGSEILDPMLNIKFQDYDEVWYASIIFVLTYLSQLPTNLYYKRKTKNNANNSKDIT
;
A
#
# COMPACT_ATOMS: atom_id res chain seq x y z
N MET A 1 41.71 -9.54 -27.57
CA MET A 1 40.47 -8.76 -27.35
C MET A 1 39.84 -9.40 -26.14
N ILE A 2 40.08 -8.81 -24.97
CA ILE A 2 39.68 -9.37 -23.68
C ILE A 2 38.22 -8.98 -23.53
N ASP A 3 37.36 -10.00 -23.52
CA ASP A 3 35.96 -9.87 -23.19
C ASP A 3 35.88 -9.52 -21.69
N ASP A 4 36.15 -8.25 -21.37
CA ASP A 4 35.70 -7.60 -20.15
C ASP A 4 34.19 -7.40 -20.27
N VAL A 5 33.46 -8.52 -20.35
CA VAL A 5 32.08 -8.57 -19.91
C VAL A 5 32.19 -8.46 -18.40
N THR A 6 32.29 -7.23 -17.93
CA THR A 6 31.88 -6.86 -16.58
C THR A 6 30.41 -7.21 -16.47
N LEU A 7 30.17 -8.51 -16.27
CA LEU A 7 28.97 -9.11 -15.75
C LEU A 7 28.86 -8.60 -14.30
N SER A 8 28.68 -7.27 -14.13
CA SER A 8 28.33 -6.68 -12.86
C SER A 8 27.06 -7.41 -12.48
N THR A 9 27.23 -8.32 -11.53
CA THR A 9 26.23 -9.28 -11.12
C THR A 9 25.04 -8.48 -10.62
N TYR A 10 24.04 -8.33 -11.48
CA TYR A 10 22.75 -7.74 -11.11
C TYR A 10 22.17 -8.64 -10.02
N SER A 11 22.28 -8.20 -8.77
CA SER A 11 21.77 -8.96 -7.63
C SER A 11 20.25 -8.79 -7.56
N TYR A 12 19.53 -9.64 -8.30
CA TYR A 12 18.07 -9.71 -8.28
C TYR A 12 17.48 -9.96 -6.88
N SER A 13 18.30 -10.39 -5.91
CA SER A 13 17.91 -10.52 -4.50
C SER A 13 17.24 -9.26 -3.96
N PHE A 14 17.63 -8.09 -4.47
CA PHE A 14 17.02 -6.83 -4.09
C PHE A 14 15.57 -6.70 -4.59
N VAL A 15 15.33 -6.98 -5.87
CA VAL A 15 13.98 -6.94 -6.47
C VAL A 15 13.05 -7.88 -5.68
N PHE A 16 13.53 -9.08 -5.33
CA PHE A 16 12.80 -10.01 -4.48
C PHE A 16 12.47 -9.42 -3.10
N LEU A 17 13.42 -8.74 -2.45
CA LEU A 17 13.21 -8.10 -1.15
C LEU A 17 12.13 -7.00 -1.25
N TYR A 18 12.22 -6.12 -2.24
CA TYR A 18 11.25 -5.05 -2.46
C TYR A 18 9.83 -5.60 -2.69
N PHE A 19 9.70 -6.62 -3.54
CA PHE A 19 8.42 -7.29 -3.78
C PHE A 19 7.89 -7.96 -2.51
N PHE A 20 8.77 -8.63 -1.75
CA PHE A 20 8.39 -9.29 -0.50
C PHE A 20 7.85 -8.28 0.52
N LEU A 21 8.56 -7.16 0.75
CA LEU A 21 8.09 -6.11 1.65
C LEU A 21 6.77 -5.50 1.16
N SER A 22 6.63 -5.25 -0.13
CA SER A 22 5.40 -4.67 -0.70
C SER A 22 4.20 -5.62 -0.52
N VAL A 23 4.38 -6.93 -0.73
CA VAL A 23 3.35 -7.93 -0.42
C VAL A 23 3.03 -7.97 1.08
N LEU A 24 4.02 -7.82 1.94
CA LEU A 24 3.82 -7.82 3.39
C LEU A 24 2.98 -6.59 3.84
N VAL A 25 3.26 -5.42 3.26
CA VAL A 25 2.46 -4.20 3.45
C VAL A 25 1.04 -4.40 2.92
N PHE A 26 0.87 -4.98 1.73
CA PHE A 26 -0.44 -5.30 1.16
C PHE A 26 -1.29 -6.18 2.08
N VAL A 27 -0.70 -7.25 2.63
CA VAL A 27 -1.38 -8.14 3.58
C VAL A 27 -1.73 -7.39 4.87
N GLY A 28 -0.84 -6.54 5.37
CA GLY A 28 -1.09 -5.69 6.52
C GLY A 28 -2.28 -4.74 6.30
N LEU A 29 -2.33 -4.07 5.16
CA LEU A 29 -3.44 -3.19 4.75
C LEU A 29 -4.75 -3.95 4.61
N TYR A 30 -4.71 -5.16 4.04
CA TYR A 30 -5.88 -6.03 3.93
C TYR A 30 -6.48 -6.38 5.31
N HIS A 31 -5.64 -6.81 6.25
CA HIS A 31 -6.09 -7.11 7.61
C HIS A 31 -6.60 -5.86 8.33
N LEU A 32 -5.96 -4.71 8.11
CA LEU A 32 -6.40 -3.43 8.67
C LEU A 32 -7.79 -3.05 8.15
N LYS A 33 -8.03 -3.19 6.83
CA LYS A 33 -9.34 -3.00 6.21
C LYS A 33 -10.40 -3.92 6.82
N GLN A 34 -10.10 -5.21 6.96
CA GLN A 34 -11.02 -6.19 7.53
C GLN A 34 -11.36 -5.86 9.00
N LYS A 35 -10.34 -5.52 9.80
CA LYS A 35 -10.51 -5.15 11.22
C LYS A 35 -11.35 -3.88 11.38
N THR A 36 -11.11 -2.88 10.53
CA THR A 36 -11.87 -1.63 10.49
C THR A 36 -13.33 -1.87 10.12
N ASN A 37 -13.59 -2.67 9.09
CA ASN A 37 -14.95 -3.01 8.66
C ASN A 37 -15.72 -3.81 9.72
N ASN A 38 -15.04 -4.67 10.48
CA ASN A 38 -15.65 -5.45 11.56
C ASN A 38 -15.99 -4.61 12.79
N LYS A 39 -15.05 -3.76 13.25
CA LYS A 39 -15.26 -2.92 14.44
C LYS A 39 -16.21 -1.74 14.18
N LYS A 40 -16.39 -1.33 12.92
CA LYS A 40 -17.33 -0.25 12.51
C LYS A 40 -17.14 1.05 13.30
N SER A 41 -15.91 1.34 13.73
CA SER A 41 -15.57 2.56 14.46
C SER A 41 -15.02 3.61 13.50
N TYR A 42 -15.51 4.84 13.63
CA TYR A 42 -15.08 5.97 12.80
C TYR A 42 -13.58 6.27 12.97
N SER A 43 -13.07 6.21 14.20
CA SER A 43 -11.65 6.43 14.48
C SER A 43 -10.75 5.41 13.79
N LEU A 44 -11.14 4.13 13.76
CA LEU A 44 -10.40 3.09 13.05
C LEU A 44 -10.47 3.26 11.52
N PHE A 45 -11.58 3.77 11.00
CA PHE A 45 -11.70 4.11 9.58
C PHE A 45 -10.71 5.21 9.19
N VAL A 46 -10.63 6.28 9.97
CA VAL A 46 -9.69 7.39 9.72
C VAL A 46 -8.25 6.89 9.79
N MET A 47 -7.88 6.16 10.85
CA MET A 47 -6.52 5.62 10.99
C MET A 47 -6.14 4.68 9.84
N ALA A 48 -7.04 3.76 9.47
CA ALA A 48 -6.78 2.83 8.37
C ALA A 48 -6.64 3.54 7.01
N THR A 49 -7.41 4.61 6.80
CA THR A 49 -7.33 5.43 5.58
C THR A 49 -6.00 6.17 5.53
N ILE A 50 -5.58 6.79 6.64
CA ILE A 50 -4.30 7.50 6.74
C ILE A 50 -3.14 6.55 6.47
N VAL A 51 -3.10 5.39 7.13
CA VAL A 51 -2.04 4.39 6.93
C VAL A 51 -1.98 3.91 5.48
N ASN A 52 -3.12 3.64 4.87
CA ASN A 52 -3.17 3.21 3.47
C ASN A 52 -2.68 4.32 2.51
N LEU A 53 -3.09 5.56 2.76
CA LEU A 53 -2.64 6.70 1.96
C LEU A 53 -1.13 6.90 2.07
N PHE A 54 -0.56 6.81 3.28
CA PHE A 54 0.90 6.86 3.47
C PHE A 54 1.61 5.73 2.72
N ALA A 55 1.11 4.49 2.80
CA ALA A 55 1.69 3.37 2.06
C ALA A 55 1.65 3.60 0.54
N SER A 56 0.56 4.16 0.03
CA SER A 56 0.40 4.49 -1.39
C SER A 56 1.35 5.62 -1.81
N ILE A 57 1.52 6.65 -0.98
CA ILE A 57 2.48 7.74 -1.22
C ILE A 57 3.91 7.21 -1.27
N ILE A 58 4.29 6.32 -0.35
CA ILE A 58 5.63 5.70 -0.35
C ILE A 58 5.88 4.96 -1.67
N GLN A 59 4.90 4.19 -2.17
CA GLN A 59 5.05 3.52 -3.47
C GLN A 59 5.12 4.51 -4.64
N GLY A 60 4.37 5.62 -4.59
CA GLY A 60 4.45 6.69 -5.59
C GLY A 60 5.76 7.48 -5.54
N LEU A 61 6.40 7.54 -4.38
CA LEU A 61 7.74 8.09 -4.19
C LEU A 61 8.80 7.15 -4.78
N VAL A 62 8.69 5.84 -4.54
CA VAL A 62 9.54 4.83 -5.21
C VAL A 62 9.38 4.89 -6.73
N PHE A 63 8.18 5.17 -7.24
CA PHE A 63 7.95 5.38 -8.66
C PHE A 63 8.68 6.62 -9.22
N ASN A 64 8.58 7.76 -8.55
CA ASN A 64 9.14 9.02 -9.04
C ASN A 64 10.67 9.11 -8.91
N TYR A 65 11.21 8.57 -7.83
CA TYR A 65 12.60 8.79 -7.43
C TYR A 65 13.42 7.49 -7.42
N GLY A 66 12.78 6.33 -7.63
CA GLY A 66 13.47 5.05 -7.78
C GLY A 66 14.39 4.72 -6.61
N SER A 67 15.66 4.51 -6.96
CA SER A 67 16.76 4.20 -6.04
C SER A 67 16.98 5.28 -4.98
N GLU A 68 16.78 6.57 -5.30
CA GLU A 68 17.16 7.70 -4.44
C GLU A 68 16.40 7.77 -3.11
N ILE A 69 15.17 7.24 -3.06
CA ILE A 69 14.36 7.20 -1.84
C ILE A 69 14.59 5.92 -1.04
N LEU A 70 14.95 4.84 -1.71
CA LEU A 70 15.20 3.55 -1.08
C LEU A 70 16.63 3.45 -0.50
N ASP A 71 17.60 4.06 -1.17
CA ASP A 71 19.00 4.23 -0.75
C ASP A 71 19.13 4.65 0.73
N PRO A 72 18.56 5.80 1.16
CA PRO A 72 18.67 6.26 2.53
C PRO A 72 17.81 5.46 3.52
N MET A 73 16.72 4.83 3.06
CA MET A 73 15.84 4.04 3.94
C MET A 73 16.43 2.67 4.30
N LEU A 74 17.18 2.08 3.38
CA LEU A 74 17.69 0.71 3.51
C LEU A 74 19.22 0.64 3.61
N ASN A 75 19.92 1.78 3.46
CA ASN A 75 21.38 1.92 3.56
C ASN A 75 22.15 0.95 2.65
N ILE A 76 21.60 0.68 1.47
CA ILE A 76 22.15 -0.15 0.41
C ILE A 76 22.20 0.74 -0.83
N LYS A 77 23.21 0.65 -1.71
CA LYS A 77 23.22 1.38 -2.98
C LYS A 77 22.27 0.70 -3.98
N PHE A 78 21.22 1.39 -4.40
CA PHE A 78 20.21 0.92 -5.33
C PHE A 78 20.62 1.25 -6.76
N GLN A 79 20.44 0.27 -7.64
CA GLN A 79 20.45 0.48 -9.08
C GLN A 79 19.01 0.67 -9.55
N ASP A 80 18.81 1.49 -10.57
CA ASP A 80 17.49 1.70 -11.16
C ASP A 80 17.07 0.45 -11.95
N TYR A 81 16.17 -0.33 -11.36
CA TYR A 81 15.55 -1.50 -11.98
C TYR A 81 14.19 -1.12 -12.55
N ASP A 82 14.00 -1.31 -13.84
CA ASP A 82 12.71 -1.08 -14.52
C ASP A 82 11.58 -1.88 -13.85
N GLU A 83 11.85 -3.10 -13.39
CA GLU A 83 10.85 -3.95 -12.74
C GLU A 83 10.29 -3.33 -11.45
N VAL A 84 11.14 -2.67 -10.65
CA VAL A 84 10.72 -1.96 -9.42
C VAL A 84 9.89 -0.73 -9.79
N TRP A 85 10.28 -0.04 -10.86
CA TRP A 85 9.54 1.11 -11.37
C TRP A 85 8.12 0.73 -11.79
N TYR A 86 7.95 -0.29 -12.64
CA TYR A 86 6.62 -0.77 -13.04
C TYR A 86 5.82 -1.37 -11.87
N ALA A 87 6.47 -2.13 -10.99
CA ALA A 87 5.83 -2.74 -9.82
C ALA A 87 5.28 -1.69 -8.85
N SER A 88 6.01 -0.59 -8.65
CA SER A 88 5.60 0.47 -7.74
C SER A 88 4.25 1.08 -8.13
N ILE A 89 4.00 1.32 -9.43
CA ILE A 89 2.70 1.79 -9.93
C ILE A 89 1.60 0.78 -9.61
N ILE A 90 1.86 -0.51 -9.89
CA ILE A 90 0.89 -1.58 -9.63
C ILE A 90 0.56 -1.62 -8.14
N PHE A 91 1.56 -1.49 -7.26
CA PHE A 91 1.33 -1.45 -5.81
C PHE A 91 0.59 -0.20 -5.36
N VAL A 92 0.86 0.99 -5.92
CA VAL A 92 0.07 2.20 -5.64
C VAL A 92 -1.41 1.97 -5.94
N LEU A 93 -1.73 1.51 -7.16
CA LEU A 93 -3.11 1.26 -7.58
C LEU A 93 -3.78 0.20 -6.69
N THR A 94 -3.02 -0.84 -6.36
CA THR A 94 -3.48 -1.94 -5.52
C THR A 94 -3.79 -1.48 -4.09
N TYR A 95 -2.93 -0.67 -3.49
CA TYR A 95 -3.12 -0.12 -2.15
C TYR A 95 -4.32 0.84 -2.10
N LEU A 96 -4.45 1.72 -3.10
CA LEU A 96 -5.61 2.61 -3.21
C LEU A 96 -6.94 1.83 -3.33
N SER A 97 -6.96 0.72 -4.07
CA SER A 97 -8.13 -0.18 -4.15
C SER A 97 -8.50 -0.81 -2.79
N GLN A 98 -7.52 -0.95 -1.89
CA GLN A 98 -7.74 -1.45 -0.53
C GLN A 98 -8.23 -0.40 0.47
N LEU A 99 -8.60 0.80 0.03
CA LEU A 99 -9.20 1.78 0.93
C LEU A 99 -10.41 1.18 1.68
N PRO A 100 -10.53 1.43 3.00
CA PRO A 100 -11.65 0.94 3.77
C PRO A 100 -12.94 1.57 3.25
N THR A 101 -14.02 0.79 3.24
CA THR A 101 -15.32 1.27 2.77
C THR A 101 -16.02 2.00 3.92
N ASN A 102 -16.57 3.19 3.66
CA ASN A 102 -17.33 3.92 4.66
C ASN A 102 -18.68 3.23 4.95
N LEU A 103 -18.65 2.22 5.81
CA LEU A 103 -19.85 1.53 6.31
C LEU A 103 -20.54 2.29 7.45
N TYR A 104 -19.97 3.41 7.91
CA TYR A 104 -20.47 4.19 9.03
C TYR A 104 -21.79 4.87 8.67
N TYR A 105 -21.88 5.45 7.47
CA TYR A 105 -23.06 6.15 7.00
C TYR A 105 -24.28 5.21 6.84
N LYS A 106 -24.04 4.00 6.32
CA LYS A 106 -25.11 2.99 6.08
C LYS A 106 -25.87 2.59 7.35
N ARG A 107 -25.25 2.67 8.52
CA ARG A 107 -25.88 2.31 9.80
C ARG A 107 -26.73 3.44 10.38
N LYS A 108 -26.27 4.70 10.26
CA LYS A 108 -27.02 5.87 10.76
C LYS A 108 -28.35 6.02 10.01
N THR A 109 -28.33 5.83 8.69
CA THR A 109 -29.54 5.86 7.86
C THR A 109 -30.49 4.70 8.20
N LYS A 110 -29.97 3.49 8.46
CA LYS A 110 -30.80 2.33 8.82
C LYS A 110 -31.45 2.48 10.20
N ASN A 111 -30.75 3.04 11.18
CA ASN A 111 -31.33 3.33 12.50
C ASN A 111 -32.39 4.43 12.44
N ASN A 112 -32.18 5.50 11.67
CA ASN A 112 -33.21 6.52 11.46
C ASN A 112 -34.45 5.98 10.73
N ALA A 113 -34.26 5.11 9.74
CA ALA A 113 -35.37 4.49 9.01
C ALA A 113 -36.21 3.54 9.87
N ASN A 114 -35.59 2.83 10.82
CA ASN A 114 -36.33 1.99 11.77
C ASN A 114 -37.08 2.82 12.82
N ASN A 115 -36.45 3.85 13.39
CA ASN A 115 -37.13 4.73 14.35
C ASN A 115 -38.30 5.50 13.73
N SER A 116 -38.26 5.79 12.43
CA SER A 116 -39.38 6.43 11.72
C SER A 116 -40.57 5.50 11.48
N LYS A 117 -40.38 4.17 11.55
CA LYS A 117 -41.46 3.18 11.33
C LYS A 117 -42.19 2.78 12.61
N ASP A 118 -41.58 2.99 13.77
CA ASP A 118 -42.20 2.74 15.08
C ASP A 118 -43.06 3.92 15.58
N ILE A 119 -43.11 5.05 14.84
CA ILE A 119 -43.88 6.26 15.21
C ILE A 119 -45.22 6.36 14.44
N THR A 120 -45.51 5.42 13.55
CA THR A 120 -46.79 5.32 12.81
C THR A 120 -47.53 4.06 13.18
#